data_AF-A0AA96EBZ8-F1
#
_entry.id   AF-A0AA96EBZ8-F1
#
_cell.length_a   1.000
_cell.length_b   1.000
_cell.length_c   1.000
_cell.angle_alpha   90.00
_cell.angle_beta   90.00
_cell.angle_gamma   90.00
#
_symmetry.space_group_name_H-M   'P 1'
#
loop_
_entity.id
_entity.type
_entity.pdbx_description
1 polymer ?
#
loop_
_entity_poly.entity_id
_entity_poly.type
_entity_poly.pdbx_seq_one_letter_code
_entity_poly.pdbx_strand_id
1 'polypeptide(L)'
;MNDAETTAATPVREDDGAPRLIRNRVFDEIAIGDAAAIERTLTPADIQLFAAISGDVNPQHLDPAYAASTRFHGVIAHGMWGAALISAVLGTRLPGPGTIYLGQTLRFHAPVRIGDTLTVRVQVTARDPAGKRLTLACACTNQDGVVAIEGEAQVIAPTERIERPRATLPEIRLLDSAGKTLLDYVRPLGAIRVAVVHPCDESSLSAVFDAMRAGLIEPVLVAPRAKLEAVARQAGLDLAGLAIDDVPHSHAAAARAVELAGSCQVEALMKGSLHTDELMAAVVAHDSPLRTARRMSHCYLMHTPAYPRPFIITDAAINIAPDLDAKADIVRNAVELANVIGVERPRVAILAAVETVNVRMQATLDAAALCKMADRGQIAGATLDGPLAFDNAISAAAARIKGIASPVAGLADVLVVPDLESGNMLAKQLEYLGGASSAGIVMGARVPIVLTSRADSRETRVASCAVAALVAHRYRKAKP
;
A
#
# COMPACT_ATOMS: atom_id res chain seq x y z
N MET A 1 -19.83 -10.15 15.01
CA MET A 1 -20.15 -9.62 16.35
C MET A 1 -18.90 -8.87 16.83
N ASN A 2 -19.05 -7.55 16.97
CA ASN A 2 -18.06 -6.47 17.03
C ASN A 2 -17.30 -6.20 15.72
N ASP A 3 -17.98 -5.41 14.87
CA ASP A 3 -17.44 -4.74 13.70
C ASP A 3 -16.41 -3.70 14.14
N ALA A 4 -15.15 -3.89 13.75
CA ALA A 4 -14.14 -2.84 13.81
C ALA A 4 -14.29 -2.02 12.53
N GLU A 5 -14.97 -0.88 12.63
CA GLU A 5 -14.95 0.15 11.59
C GLU A 5 -13.50 0.60 11.35
N THR A 6 -12.94 0.17 10.23
CA THR A 6 -11.70 0.71 9.70
C THR A 6 -11.96 2.17 9.33
N THR A 7 -11.64 3.09 10.24
CA THR A 7 -11.68 4.52 9.97
C THR A 7 -10.64 4.82 8.89
N ALA A 8 -11.09 4.86 7.64
CA ALA A 8 -10.33 5.47 6.57
C ALA A 8 -9.96 6.87 7.03
N ALA A 9 -8.67 7.16 7.13
CA ALA A 9 -8.21 8.52 7.34
C ALA A 9 -8.79 9.36 6.21
N THR A 10 -9.76 10.21 6.54
CA THR A 10 -10.33 11.19 5.64
C THR A 10 -9.16 11.92 5.00
N PRO A 11 -9.10 12.06 3.65
CA PRO A 11 -8.10 12.91 3.04
C PRO A 11 -8.18 14.27 3.75
N VAL A 12 -7.03 14.81 4.16
CA VAL A 12 -6.95 16.16 4.71
C VAL A 12 -7.73 17.03 3.74
N ARG A 13 -8.91 17.51 4.18
CA ARG A 13 -9.77 18.36 3.36
C ARG A 13 -8.89 19.46 2.80
N GLU A 14 -8.89 19.63 1.48
CA GLU A 14 -8.48 20.89 0.90
C GLU A 14 -9.24 21.99 1.64
N ASP A 15 -8.47 22.98 2.09
CA ASP A 15 -8.86 24.06 2.98
C ASP A 15 -9.93 24.93 2.29
N ASP A 16 -11.20 24.55 2.39
CA ASP A 16 -12.40 25.18 1.76
C ASP A 16 -12.75 26.56 2.37
N GLY A 17 -11.75 27.30 2.86
CA GLY A 17 -11.96 28.59 3.52
C GLY A 17 -10.72 29.39 3.90
N ALA A 18 -9.50 28.85 3.78
CA ALA A 18 -8.32 29.67 4.07
C ALA A 18 -7.98 30.64 2.95
N PRO A 19 -7.51 31.86 3.31
CA PRO A 19 -7.14 32.86 2.32
C PRO A 19 -5.97 32.36 1.45
N ARG A 20 -6.09 32.54 0.13
CA ARG A 20 -5.05 32.23 -0.87
C ARG A 20 -3.73 33.00 -0.64
N LEU A 21 -3.80 34.08 0.14
CA LEU A 21 -2.68 34.95 0.48
C LEU A 21 -2.49 34.94 2.00
N ILE A 22 -1.24 34.95 2.45
CA ILE A 22 -0.86 35.29 3.82
C ILE A 22 -0.44 36.76 3.86
N ARG A 23 -0.93 37.48 4.87
CA ARG A 23 -0.66 38.91 5.06
C ARG A 23 -0.43 39.23 6.53
N ASN A 24 0.49 40.15 6.78
CA ASN A 24 0.80 40.63 8.11
C ASN A 24 -0.01 41.89 8.50
N ARG A 25 0.04 42.20 9.79
CA ARG A 25 -0.25 43.53 10.35
C ARG A 25 1.07 44.14 10.81
N VAL A 26 1.34 45.37 10.42
CA VAL A 26 2.56 46.05 10.87
C VAL A 26 2.42 46.51 12.32
N PHE A 27 3.53 46.73 13.01
CA PHE A 27 3.53 47.10 14.44
C PHE A 27 2.58 48.26 14.78
N ASP A 28 2.50 49.27 13.92
CA ASP A 28 1.68 50.46 14.16
C ASP A 28 0.17 50.19 13.98
N GLU A 29 -0.21 49.11 13.27
CA GLU A 29 -1.59 48.65 13.10
C GLU A 29 -2.07 47.75 14.25
N ILE A 30 -1.19 47.33 15.15
CA ILE A 30 -1.49 46.35 16.20
C ILE A 30 -1.67 47.08 17.54
N ALA A 31 -2.80 46.84 18.21
CA ALA A 31 -3.13 47.39 19.52
C ALA A 31 -3.11 46.31 20.61
N ILE A 32 -3.00 46.74 21.87
CA ILE A 32 -3.24 45.85 23.01
C ILE A 32 -4.68 45.34 22.94
N GLY A 33 -4.87 44.05 23.18
CA GLY A 33 -6.17 43.37 23.07
C GLY A 33 -6.42 42.70 21.72
N ASP A 34 -5.69 43.06 20.66
CA ASP A 34 -5.77 42.36 19.38
C ASP A 34 -5.45 40.88 19.54
N ALA A 35 -6.24 40.03 18.88
CA ALA A 35 -6.09 38.59 18.98
C ALA A 35 -6.27 37.90 17.61
N ALA A 36 -5.66 36.74 17.48
CA ALA A 36 -5.89 35.82 16.37
C ALA A 36 -5.89 34.38 16.87
N ALA A 37 -6.55 33.50 16.13
CA ALA A 37 -6.58 32.09 16.44
C ALA A 37 -6.56 31.22 15.19
N ILE A 38 -6.17 29.97 15.36
CA ILE A 38 -6.38 28.86 14.42
C ILE A 38 -6.98 27.68 15.18
N GLU A 39 -7.63 26.79 14.46
CA GLU A 39 -8.12 25.52 15.00
C GLU A 39 -7.41 24.35 14.35
N ARG A 40 -7.06 23.34 15.15
CA ARG A 40 -6.43 22.11 14.67
C ARG A 40 -6.89 20.91 15.47
N THR A 41 -7.41 19.91 14.78
CA THR A 41 -7.71 18.59 15.35
C THR A 41 -6.47 17.71 15.33
N LEU A 42 -6.15 17.10 16.46
CA LEU A 42 -5.03 16.17 16.57
C LEU A 42 -5.38 14.83 15.93
N THR A 43 -4.58 14.39 14.97
CA THR A 43 -4.70 13.06 14.34
C THR A 43 -3.54 12.13 14.75
N PRO A 44 -3.67 10.81 14.56
CA PRO A 44 -2.55 9.89 14.75
C PRO A 44 -1.33 10.25 13.88
N ALA A 45 -1.58 10.73 12.65
CA ALA A 45 -0.53 11.14 11.72
C ALA A 45 0.28 12.33 12.24
N ASP A 46 -0.36 13.28 12.92
CA ASP A 46 0.33 14.43 13.50
C ASP A 46 1.34 13.98 14.58
N ILE A 47 1.00 12.98 15.41
CA ILE A 47 1.89 12.43 16.44
C ILE A 47 3.11 11.75 15.80
N GLN A 48 2.89 10.92 14.79
CA GLN A 48 3.97 10.24 14.06
C GLN A 48 4.89 11.24 13.35
N LEU A 49 4.33 12.25 12.66
CA LEU A 49 5.11 13.30 12.00
C LEU A 49 5.91 14.12 13.01
N PHE A 50 5.29 14.49 14.13
CA PHE A 50 5.98 15.26 15.16
C PHE A 50 7.13 14.45 15.77
N ALA A 51 6.94 13.17 16.07
CA ALA A 51 8.00 12.28 16.52
C ALA A 51 9.15 12.18 15.50
N ALA A 52 8.82 12.03 14.21
CA ALA A 52 9.82 11.95 13.14
C ALA A 52 10.65 13.24 12.99
N ILE A 53 10.02 14.41 13.09
CA ILE A 53 10.70 15.71 12.94
C ILE A 53 11.47 16.08 14.22
N SER A 54 10.92 15.80 15.40
CA SER A 54 11.52 16.18 16.68
C SER A 54 12.56 15.17 17.19
N GLY A 55 12.50 13.92 16.73
CA GLY A 55 13.25 12.81 17.30
C GLY A 55 12.69 12.30 18.63
N ASP A 56 11.58 12.85 19.13
CA ASP A 56 10.94 12.41 20.37
C ASP A 56 10.13 11.13 20.15
N VAL A 57 10.81 10.00 20.35
CA VAL A 57 10.25 8.65 20.25
C VAL A 57 9.75 8.10 21.59
N ASN A 58 9.38 8.97 22.54
CA ASN A 58 8.88 8.52 23.84
C ASN A 58 7.64 7.61 23.67
N PRO A 59 7.63 6.40 24.29
CA PRO A 59 6.55 5.43 24.12
C PRO A 59 5.19 5.94 24.60
N GLN A 60 5.13 6.96 25.46
CA GLN A 60 3.86 7.62 25.84
C GLN A 60 3.08 8.16 24.63
N HIS A 61 3.76 8.46 23.53
CA HIS A 61 3.17 9.01 22.32
C HIS A 61 2.99 7.97 21.21
N LEU A 62 3.81 6.92 21.17
CA LEU A 62 3.91 6.02 20.01
C LEU A 62 3.49 4.58 20.28
N ASP A 63 3.42 4.15 21.54
CA ASP A 63 3.07 2.78 21.91
C ASP A 63 1.73 2.77 22.68
N PRO A 64 0.62 2.35 22.05
CA PRO A 64 -0.67 2.27 22.71
C PRO A 64 -0.69 1.34 23.94
N ALA A 65 0.07 0.24 23.93
CA ALA A 65 0.11 -0.71 25.04
C ALA A 65 0.84 -0.10 26.25
N TYR A 66 1.98 0.54 26.00
CA TYR A 66 2.67 1.30 27.05
C TYR A 66 1.79 2.45 27.57
N ALA A 67 1.24 3.26 26.68
CA ALA A 67 0.46 4.45 27.03
C ALA A 67 -0.82 4.11 27.83
N ALA A 68 -1.45 2.96 27.58
CA ALA A 68 -2.60 2.49 28.35
C ALA A 68 -2.27 2.21 29.83
N SER A 69 -1.02 1.80 30.11
CA SER A 69 -0.54 1.49 31.47
C SER A 69 -0.17 2.73 32.30
N THR A 70 -0.04 3.90 31.67
CA THR A 70 0.36 5.13 32.35
C THR A 70 -0.85 5.86 32.94
N ARG A 71 -0.59 6.89 33.76
CA ARG A 71 -1.64 7.75 34.35
C ARG A 71 -2.57 8.44 33.33
N PHE A 72 -2.19 8.46 32.05
CA PHE A 72 -2.97 9.08 30.99
C PHE A 72 -3.95 8.11 30.31
N HIS A 73 -3.77 6.80 30.55
CA HIS A 73 -4.61 5.70 30.06
C HIS A 73 -4.83 5.70 28.54
N GLY A 74 -3.80 6.09 27.79
CA GLY A 74 -3.85 6.17 26.34
C GLY A 74 -2.80 7.13 25.77
N VAL A 75 -2.68 7.11 24.45
CA VAL A 75 -1.78 7.99 23.69
C VAL A 75 -2.23 9.44 23.82
N ILE A 76 -1.27 10.32 24.08
CA ILE A 76 -1.46 11.79 24.13
C ILE A 76 -0.45 12.44 23.18
N ALA A 77 -0.74 13.65 22.71
CA ALA A 77 0.21 14.41 21.89
C ALA A 77 1.48 14.77 22.68
N HIS A 78 2.59 14.96 21.94
CA HIS A 78 3.74 15.70 22.45
C HIS A 78 3.30 17.11 22.85
N GLY A 79 3.60 17.57 24.07
CA GLY A 79 3.18 18.92 24.51
C GLY A 79 3.65 20.02 23.54
N MET A 80 4.84 19.85 22.96
CA MET A 80 5.41 20.78 21.99
C MET A 80 4.70 20.80 20.64
N TRP A 81 3.84 19.82 20.31
CA TRP A 81 2.98 19.89 19.13
C TRP A 81 2.06 21.10 19.21
N GLY A 82 1.42 21.35 20.36
CA GLY A 82 0.60 22.54 20.56
C GLY A 82 1.40 23.84 20.54
N ALA A 83 2.65 23.81 21.03
CA ALA A 83 3.55 24.96 20.95
C ALA A 83 3.93 25.32 19.50
N ALA A 84 4.15 24.31 18.64
CA ALA A 84 4.39 24.53 17.21
C ALA A 84 3.21 25.23 16.51
N LEU A 85 1.98 24.97 16.96
CA LEU A 85 0.79 25.67 16.45
C LEU A 85 0.74 27.15 16.87
N ILE A 86 1.24 27.52 18.06
CA ILE A 86 1.37 28.93 18.47
C ILE A 86 2.28 29.67 17.48
N SER A 87 3.41 29.06 17.11
CA SER A 87 4.31 29.59 16.10
C SER A 87 3.60 29.82 14.76
N ALA A 88 2.73 28.90 14.34
CA ALA A 88 1.93 29.06 13.12
C ALA A 88 1.01 30.29 13.20
N VAL A 89 0.35 30.55 14.33
CA VAL A 89 -0.48 31.75 14.52
C VAL A 89 0.38 33.02 14.41
N LEU A 90 1.52 33.06 15.09
CA LEU A 90 2.41 34.22 15.10
C LEU A 90 2.97 34.54 13.72
N GLY A 91 3.43 33.52 12.99
CA GLY A 91 4.05 33.66 11.68
C GLY A 91 3.07 33.86 10.52
N THR A 92 1.79 33.50 10.68
CA THR A 92 0.82 33.53 9.56
C THR A 92 -0.42 34.39 9.79
N ARG A 93 -0.77 34.74 11.03
CA ARG A 93 -1.99 35.48 11.38
C ARG A 93 -1.71 36.79 12.11
N LEU A 94 -1.05 36.74 13.27
CA LEU A 94 -0.81 37.92 14.11
C LEU A 94 0.53 37.80 14.86
N PRO A 95 1.54 38.63 14.55
CA PRO A 95 1.52 39.69 13.54
C PRO A 95 1.46 39.20 12.10
N GLY A 96 1.90 37.97 11.82
CA GLY A 96 1.93 37.38 10.48
C GLY A 96 3.32 37.42 9.84
N PRO A 97 3.42 37.33 8.49
CA PRO A 97 4.69 37.31 7.77
C PRO A 97 5.67 38.42 8.18
N GLY A 98 6.94 38.07 8.37
CA GLY A 98 7.99 38.99 8.84
C GLY A 98 8.10 39.11 10.35
N THR A 99 7.28 38.40 11.12
CA THR A 99 7.43 38.30 12.59
C THR A 99 8.74 37.58 12.96
N ILE A 100 9.50 38.14 13.90
CA ILE A 100 10.69 37.50 14.47
C ILE A 100 10.36 37.00 15.87
N TYR A 101 10.46 35.69 16.09
CA TYR A 101 10.15 35.06 17.36
C TYR A 101 11.36 35.17 18.32
N LEU A 102 11.20 35.88 19.45
CA LEU A 102 12.29 36.12 20.40
C LEU A 102 12.30 35.13 21.56
N GLY A 103 11.14 34.75 22.08
CA GLY A 103 11.05 33.87 23.23
C GLY A 103 9.64 33.39 23.50
N GLN A 104 9.53 32.23 24.15
CA GLN A 104 8.27 31.61 24.51
C GLN A 104 8.38 30.99 25.91
N THR A 105 7.39 31.24 26.75
CA THR A 105 7.15 30.47 27.98
C THR A 105 5.93 29.58 27.81
N LEU A 106 5.94 28.39 28.41
CA LEU A 106 4.82 27.43 28.32
C LEU A 106 4.60 26.73 29.65
N ARG A 107 3.33 26.52 29.98
CA ARG A 107 2.87 25.66 31.07
C ARG A 107 1.86 24.67 30.48
N PHE A 108 2.02 23.39 30.83
CA PHE A 108 1.20 22.30 30.32
C PHE A 108 0.25 21.84 31.44
N HIS A 109 -1.04 22.10 31.29
CA HIS A 109 -2.04 21.87 32.33
C HIS A 109 -2.84 20.59 32.12
N ALA A 110 -3.08 20.20 30.86
CA ALA A 110 -3.85 19.01 30.52
C ALA A 110 -3.27 18.29 29.29
N PRO A 111 -3.43 16.96 29.20
CA PRO A 111 -3.05 16.21 28.02
C PRO A 111 -4.00 16.51 26.86
N VAL A 112 -3.47 16.51 25.64
CA VAL A 112 -4.23 16.59 24.40
C VAL A 112 -4.30 15.20 23.79
N ARG A 113 -5.51 14.72 23.48
CA ARG A 113 -5.77 13.37 22.96
C ARG A 113 -6.08 13.39 21.47
N ILE A 114 -5.88 12.26 20.82
CA ILE A 114 -6.28 12.06 19.42
C ILE A 114 -7.78 12.34 19.29
N GLY A 115 -8.16 13.17 18.33
CA GLY A 115 -9.53 13.65 18.13
C GLY A 115 -9.84 14.99 18.83
N ASP A 116 -9.03 15.44 19.79
CA ASP A 116 -9.21 16.78 20.38
C ASP A 116 -8.97 17.85 19.33
N THR A 117 -9.82 18.87 19.33
CA THR A 117 -9.67 20.06 18.50
C THR A 117 -9.22 21.22 19.37
N LEU A 118 -7.99 21.68 19.13
CA LEU A 118 -7.44 22.82 19.84
C LEU A 118 -7.73 24.11 19.10
N THR A 119 -8.34 25.07 19.80
CA THR A 119 -8.30 26.48 19.45
C THR A 119 -7.03 27.08 20.03
N VAL A 120 -6.09 27.43 19.14
CA VAL A 120 -4.80 28.04 19.50
C VAL A 120 -4.92 29.53 19.29
N ARG A 121 -4.93 30.30 20.38
CA ARG A 121 -5.16 31.74 20.37
C ARG A 121 -3.95 32.50 20.91
N VAL A 122 -3.62 33.62 20.27
CA VAL A 122 -2.69 34.62 20.79
C VAL A 122 -3.41 35.96 20.98
N GLN A 123 -3.04 36.72 22.01
CA GLN A 123 -3.58 38.04 22.27
C GLN A 123 -2.49 39.00 22.75
N VAL A 124 -2.41 40.19 22.16
CA VAL A 124 -1.41 41.20 22.52
C VAL A 124 -1.72 41.78 23.91
N THR A 125 -0.78 41.62 24.84
CA THR A 125 -0.89 42.11 26.22
C THR A 125 -0.02 43.33 26.47
N ALA A 126 1.11 43.46 25.77
CA ALA A 126 1.99 44.62 25.89
C ALA A 126 2.66 44.97 24.55
N ARG A 127 3.07 46.24 24.45
CA ARG A 127 3.77 46.80 23.29
C ARG A 127 4.98 47.60 23.76
N ASP A 128 6.10 47.40 23.10
CA ASP A 128 7.30 48.23 23.22
C ASP A 128 7.59 48.90 21.87
N PRO A 129 7.25 50.21 21.73
CA PRO A 129 7.48 50.95 20.50
C PRO A 129 8.94 51.12 20.11
N ALA A 130 9.87 51.13 21.07
CA ALA A 130 11.29 51.37 20.81
C ALA A 130 11.92 50.18 20.08
N GLY A 131 11.61 48.96 20.54
CA GLY A 131 12.06 47.73 19.89
C GLY A 131 11.11 47.17 18.83
N LYS A 132 9.94 47.80 18.60
CA LYS A 132 8.82 47.25 17.83
C LYS A 132 8.41 45.85 18.31
N ARG A 133 8.48 45.63 19.63
CA ARG A 133 8.23 44.34 20.27
C ARG A 133 6.80 44.23 20.77
N LEU A 134 6.26 43.03 20.67
CA LEU A 134 4.97 42.67 21.22
C LEU A 134 5.14 41.53 22.21
N THR A 135 4.40 41.63 23.30
CA THR A 135 4.16 40.52 24.22
C THR A 135 2.75 40.01 23.97
N LEU A 136 2.62 38.69 23.75
CA LEU A 136 1.34 38.05 23.48
C LEU A 136 1.09 36.92 24.47
N ALA A 137 -0.05 36.96 25.16
CA ALA A 137 -0.56 35.80 25.87
C ALA A 137 -0.98 34.72 24.85
N CYS A 138 -0.64 33.47 25.12
CA CYS A 138 -0.93 32.32 24.28
C CYS A 138 -1.73 31.28 25.07
N ALA A 139 -2.75 30.72 24.44
CA ALA A 139 -3.52 29.62 25.02
C ALA A 139 -3.93 28.60 23.95
N CYS A 140 -3.80 27.33 24.29
CA CYS A 140 -4.36 26.21 23.52
C CYS A 140 -5.49 25.61 24.34
N THR A 141 -6.72 25.78 23.86
CA THR A 141 -7.94 25.32 24.55
C THR A 141 -8.62 24.25 23.70
N ASN A 142 -9.06 23.15 24.30
CA ASN A 142 -9.77 22.09 23.57
C ASN A 142 -11.25 22.46 23.34
N GLN A 143 -11.97 21.59 22.63
CA GLN A 143 -13.40 21.75 22.33
C GLN A 143 -14.31 21.87 23.57
N ASP A 144 -13.86 21.37 24.73
CA ASP A 144 -14.62 21.40 25.99
C ASP A 144 -14.28 22.65 26.84
N GLY A 145 -13.48 23.57 26.32
CA GLY A 145 -13.05 24.78 27.04
C GLY A 145 -11.89 24.54 28.03
N VAL A 146 -11.26 23.37 28.02
CA VAL A 146 -10.13 23.05 28.89
C VAL A 146 -8.86 23.65 28.31
N VAL A 147 -8.17 24.49 29.08
CA VAL A 147 -6.86 25.04 28.71
C VAL A 147 -5.81 23.94 28.89
N ALA A 148 -5.28 23.44 27.78
CA ALA A 148 -4.24 22.41 27.79
C ALA A 148 -2.84 23.03 27.94
N ILE A 149 -2.62 24.18 27.29
CA ILE A 149 -1.34 24.88 27.27
C ILE A 149 -1.61 26.38 27.44
N GLU A 150 -0.85 27.03 28.32
CA GLU A 150 -0.83 28.49 28.44
C GLU A 150 0.61 29.00 28.38
N GLY A 151 0.80 30.26 28.03
CA GLY A 151 2.13 30.85 27.96
C GLY A 151 2.15 32.28 27.46
N GLU A 152 3.37 32.79 27.28
CA GLU A 152 3.61 34.12 26.72
C GLU A 152 4.66 34.04 25.62
N ALA A 153 4.36 34.65 24.47
CA ALA A 153 5.28 34.85 23.36
C ALA A 153 5.80 36.28 23.34
N GLN A 154 7.10 36.43 23.07
CA GLN A 154 7.71 37.72 22.75
C GLN A 154 8.19 37.69 21.30
N VAL A 155 7.80 38.71 20.53
CA VAL A 155 8.12 38.82 19.12
C VAL A 155 8.51 40.24 18.73
N ILE A 156 9.28 40.39 17.66
CA ILE A 156 9.40 41.66 16.93
C ILE A 156 8.33 41.63 15.83
N ALA A 157 7.45 42.62 15.83
CA ALA A 157 6.44 42.76 14.79
C ALA A 157 7.05 43.41 13.54
N PRO A 158 6.58 43.03 12.34
CA PRO A 158 7.06 43.62 11.10
C PRO A 158 6.70 45.11 11.02
N THR A 159 7.57 45.90 10.41
CA THR A 159 7.34 47.33 10.13
C THR A 159 6.87 47.57 8.70
N GLU A 160 7.06 46.60 7.83
CA GLU A 160 6.66 46.65 6.43
C GLU A 160 5.51 45.69 6.16
N ARG A 161 4.60 46.09 5.28
CA ARG A 161 3.50 45.21 4.85
C ARG A 161 4.04 44.13 3.92
N ILE A 162 3.78 42.88 4.29
CA ILE A 162 4.15 41.69 3.52
C ILE A 162 2.88 40.93 3.15
N GLU A 163 2.74 40.64 1.86
CA GLU A 163 1.66 39.83 1.30
C GLU A 163 2.25 38.84 0.30
N ARG A 164 1.96 37.54 0.48
CA ARG A 164 2.50 36.46 -0.35
C ARG A 164 1.45 35.38 -0.59
N PRO A 165 1.51 34.66 -1.72
CA PRO A 165 0.76 33.41 -1.90
C PRO A 165 1.07 32.43 -0.77
N ARG A 166 0.04 31.77 -0.25
CA ARG A 166 0.23 30.67 0.71
C ARG A 166 0.92 29.52 -0.02
N ALA A 167 2.01 29.02 0.54
CA ALA A 167 2.71 27.87 -0.02
C ALA A 167 1.84 26.61 0.09
N THR A 168 1.73 25.87 -1.01
CA THR A 168 1.18 24.51 -0.98
C THR A 168 2.19 23.60 -0.30
N LEU A 169 1.77 22.94 0.77
CA LEU A 169 2.61 21.96 1.45
C LEU A 169 2.63 20.64 0.65
N PRO A 170 3.75 19.90 0.66
CA PRO A 170 3.78 18.58 0.05
C PRO A 170 2.78 17.65 0.76
N GLU A 171 2.16 16.75 0.00
CA GLU A 171 1.37 15.65 0.58
C GLU A 171 2.35 14.68 1.25
N ILE A 172 2.25 14.54 2.57
CA ILE A 172 3.08 13.59 3.33
C ILE A 172 2.23 12.37 3.64
N ARG A 173 2.63 11.20 3.12
CA ARG A 173 2.01 9.91 3.45
C ARG A 173 2.92 9.15 4.40
N LEU A 174 2.40 8.85 5.58
CA LEU A 174 3.04 7.96 6.53
C LEU A 174 2.70 6.53 6.13
N LEU A 175 3.74 5.72 5.96
CA LEU A 175 3.57 4.30 5.73
C LEU A 175 3.41 3.61 7.07
N ASP A 176 2.18 3.23 7.36
CA ASP A 176 1.87 2.52 8.60
C ASP A 176 2.47 1.11 8.54
N SER A 177 3.45 0.85 9.40
CA SER A 177 4.01 -0.48 9.63
C SER A 177 3.27 -1.24 10.73
N ALA A 178 2.28 -0.62 11.40
CA ALA A 178 1.57 -1.20 12.54
C ALA A 178 0.31 -2.01 12.17
N GLY A 179 -0.05 -2.07 10.88
CA GLY A 179 -1.12 -2.94 10.40
C GLY A 179 -0.74 -4.42 10.40
N LYS A 180 -1.72 -5.32 10.52
CA LYS A 180 -1.51 -6.77 10.30
C LYS A 180 -0.94 -6.98 8.91
N THR A 181 0.24 -7.57 8.82
CA THR A 181 0.89 -7.89 7.55
C THR A 181 0.17 -9.04 6.86
N LEU A 182 0.38 -9.22 5.54
CA LEU A 182 -0.09 -10.41 4.82
C LEU A 182 0.31 -11.71 5.56
N LEU A 183 1.51 -11.74 6.13
CA LEU A 183 2.00 -12.90 6.89
C LEU A 183 1.17 -13.16 8.15
N ASP A 184 0.70 -12.13 8.85
CA ASP A 184 -0.13 -12.29 10.03
C ASP A 184 -1.50 -12.91 9.71
N TYR A 185 -2.03 -12.63 8.51
CA TYR A 185 -3.27 -13.25 8.02
C TYR A 185 -3.09 -14.72 7.61
N VAL A 186 -1.92 -15.08 7.09
CA VAL A 186 -1.69 -16.43 6.54
C VAL A 186 -1.18 -17.41 7.61
N ARG A 187 -0.41 -16.95 8.59
CA ARG A 187 0.16 -17.80 9.67
C ARG A 187 -0.88 -18.74 10.32
N PRO A 188 -2.10 -18.31 10.68
CA PRO A 188 -3.09 -19.20 11.32
C PRO A 188 -3.60 -20.33 10.42
N LEU A 189 -3.43 -20.23 9.10
CA LEU A 189 -3.90 -21.25 8.16
C LEU A 189 -2.97 -22.47 8.14
N GLY A 190 -1.72 -22.31 8.55
CA GLY A 190 -0.70 -23.36 8.51
C GLY A 190 -0.07 -23.53 7.13
N ALA A 191 1.09 -24.19 7.12
CA ALA A 191 1.89 -24.40 5.93
C ALA A 191 1.19 -25.30 4.90
N ILE A 192 1.53 -25.09 3.63
CA ILE A 192 1.09 -25.94 2.51
C ILE A 192 2.26 -26.73 1.95
N ARG A 193 2.00 -27.93 1.43
CA ARG A 193 3.07 -28.74 0.83
C ARG A 193 3.38 -28.25 -0.59
N VAL A 194 4.62 -27.83 -0.86
CA VAL A 194 4.98 -27.15 -2.12
C VAL A 194 6.12 -27.88 -2.83
N ALA A 195 5.94 -28.23 -4.10
CA ALA A 195 7.06 -28.69 -4.93
C ALA A 195 7.87 -27.48 -5.41
N VAL A 196 9.10 -27.34 -4.92
CA VAL A 196 10.03 -26.31 -5.39
C VAL A 196 10.84 -26.88 -6.53
N VAL A 197 10.61 -26.34 -7.72
CA VAL A 197 11.13 -26.87 -8.99
C VAL A 197 12.49 -26.27 -9.27
N HIS A 198 13.51 -27.11 -9.31
CA HIS A 198 14.88 -26.74 -9.66
C HIS A 198 15.46 -25.51 -8.91
N PRO A 199 15.47 -25.45 -7.56
CA PRO A 199 16.11 -24.35 -6.82
C PRO A 199 17.63 -24.53 -6.76
N CYS A 200 18.29 -24.55 -7.93
CA CYS A 200 19.72 -24.80 -8.07
C CYS A 200 20.57 -23.51 -8.14
N ASP A 201 20.14 -22.45 -7.46
CA ASP A 201 20.92 -21.24 -7.19
C ASP A 201 20.67 -20.76 -5.75
N GLU A 202 21.55 -19.89 -5.25
CA GLU A 202 21.51 -19.42 -3.86
C GLU A 202 20.22 -18.67 -3.54
N SER A 203 19.75 -17.82 -4.46
CA SER A 203 18.57 -16.97 -4.22
C SER A 203 17.28 -17.79 -4.15
N SER A 204 17.12 -18.80 -5.01
CA SER A 204 15.96 -19.69 -5.00
C SER A 204 15.98 -20.61 -3.79
N LEU A 205 17.14 -21.21 -3.48
CA LEU A 205 17.25 -22.13 -2.34
C LEU A 205 17.05 -21.40 -1.02
N SER A 206 17.66 -20.23 -0.84
CA SER A 206 17.49 -19.41 0.37
C SER A 206 16.02 -19.02 0.58
N ALA A 207 15.31 -18.68 -0.50
CA ALA A 207 13.88 -18.35 -0.44
C ALA A 207 13.00 -19.51 0.06
N VAL A 208 13.39 -20.76 -0.20
CA VAL A 208 12.71 -21.93 0.39
C VAL A 208 12.81 -21.90 1.90
N PHE A 209 14.02 -21.72 2.45
CA PHE A 209 14.22 -21.64 3.90
C PHE A 209 13.50 -20.45 4.53
N ASP A 210 13.37 -19.34 3.80
CA ASP A 210 12.64 -18.17 4.28
C ASP A 210 11.14 -18.42 4.39
N ALA A 211 10.56 -19.02 3.36
CA ALA A 211 9.15 -19.41 3.36
C ALA A 211 8.87 -20.50 4.40
N MET A 212 9.80 -21.44 4.62
CA MET A 212 9.71 -22.44 5.70
C MET A 212 9.75 -21.79 7.09
N ARG A 213 10.72 -20.91 7.36
CA ARG A 213 10.84 -20.21 8.65
C ARG A 213 9.63 -19.32 8.93
N ALA A 214 9.03 -18.76 7.88
CA ALA A 214 7.77 -18.02 7.98
C ALA A 214 6.54 -18.91 8.23
N GLY A 215 6.67 -20.24 8.21
CA GLY A 215 5.59 -21.20 8.42
C GLY A 215 4.63 -21.30 7.24
N LEU A 216 5.07 -20.92 6.03
CA LEU A 216 4.21 -20.84 4.84
C LEU A 216 4.21 -22.13 4.03
N ILE A 217 5.34 -22.83 3.97
CA ILE A 217 5.51 -24.00 3.10
C ILE A 217 6.20 -25.18 3.81
N GLU A 218 5.82 -26.38 3.41
CA GLU A 218 6.54 -27.64 3.61
C GLU A 218 7.11 -28.07 2.25
N PRO A 219 8.40 -27.83 1.97
CA PRO A 219 8.92 -27.99 0.62
C PRO A 219 9.26 -29.44 0.27
N VAL A 220 9.03 -29.78 -0.98
CA VAL A 220 9.60 -30.93 -1.68
C VAL A 220 10.52 -30.35 -2.76
N LEU A 221 11.83 -30.51 -2.60
CA LEU A 221 12.81 -30.02 -3.57
C LEU A 221 12.90 -30.99 -4.73
N VAL A 222 12.60 -30.54 -5.95
CA VAL A 222 12.64 -31.38 -7.15
C VAL A 222 13.77 -30.90 -8.04
N ALA A 223 14.94 -31.52 -7.95
CA ALA A 223 16.13 -31.08 -8.67
C ALA A 223 17.27 -32.12 -8.62
N PRO A 224 18.35 -31.95 -9.42
CA PRO A 224 19.54 -32.78 -9.27
C PRO A 224 20.15 -32.63 -7.88
N ARG A 225 20.17 -33.71 -7.10
CA ARG A 225 20.64 -33.73 -5.70
C ARG A 225 22.04 -33.13 -5.56
N ALA A 226 22.97 -33.54 -6.44
CA ALA A 226 24.33 -33.04 -6.42
C ALA A 226 24.42 -31.51 -6.59
N LYS A 227 23.54 -30.91 -7.39
CA LYS A 227 23.49 -29.44 -7.56
C LYS A 227 22.92 -28.76 -6.33
N LEU A 228 21.86 -29.30 -5.73
CA LEU A 228 21.29 -28.77 -4.47
C LEU A 228 22.33 -28.78 -3.35
N GLU A 229 23.03 -29.90 -3.16
CA GLU A 229 24.04 -30.05 -2.12
C GLU A 229 25.23 -29.09 -2.32
N ALA A 230 25.63 -28.86 -3.58
CA ALA A 230 26.68 -27.89 -3.89
C ALA A 230 26.27 -26.46 -3.54
N VAL A 231 25.06 -26.04 -3.95
CA VAL A 231 24.52 -24.71 -3.64
C VAL A 231 24.31 -24.53 -2.13
N ALA A 232 23.75 -25.54 -1.46
CA ALA A 232 23.54 -25.52 -0.01
C ALA A 232 24.86 -25.36 0.75
N ARG A 233 25.90 -26.11 0.36
CA ARG A 233 27.23 -25.98 0.96
C ARG A 233 27.84 -24.59 0.75
N GLN A 234 27.67 -24.02 -0.44
CA GLN A 234 28.17 -22.67 -0.75
C GLN A 234 27.44 -21.60 0.07
N ALA A 235 26.13 -21.74 0.24
CA ALA A 235 25.28 -20.79 0.96
C ALA A 235 25.22 -21.02 2.48
N GLY A 236 25.85 -22.08 2.99
CA GLY A 236 25.78 -22.45 4.42
C GLY A 236 24.39 -22.89 4.87
N LEU A 237 23.61 -23.50 3.97
CA LEU A 237 22.25 -23.99 4.22
C LEU A 237 22.26 -25.50 4.51
N ASP A 238 21.48 -25.94 5.50
CA ASP A 238 21.35 -27.34 5.87
C ASP A 238 20.12 -27.98 5.21
N LEU A 239 20.34 -29.00 4.37
CA LEU A 239 19.27 -29.73 3.68
C LEU A 239 18.72 -30.90 4.52
N ALA A 240 19.26 -31.16 5.71
CA ALA A 240 18.83 -32.28 6.55
C ALA A 240 17.33 -32.22 6.85
N GLY A 241 16.64 -33.35 6.65
CA GLY A 241 15.20 -33.47 6.89
C GLY A 241 14.29 -32.94 5.79
N LEU A 242 14.84 -32.32 4.73
CA LEU A 242 14.04 -31.90 3.57
C LEU A 242 13.77 -33.07 2.63
N ALA A 243 12.54 -33.14 2.10
CA ALA A 243 12.20 -34.07 1.04
C ALA A 243 12.86 -33.61 -0.27
N ILE A 244 13.67 -34.49 -0.87
CA ILE A 244 14.35 -34.23 -2.14
C ILE A 244 14.01 -35.34 -3.13
N ASP A 245 13.37 -34.96 -4.24
CA ASP A 245 13.13 -35.83 -5.40
C ASP A 245 14.25 -35.59 -6.43
N ASP A 246 15.15 -36.57 -6.55
CA ASP A 246 16.36 -36.46 -7.35
C ASP A 246 16.07 -36.73 -8.83
N VAL A 247 16.28 -35.71 -9.66
CA VAL A 247 16.00 -35.73 -11.09
C VAL A 247 17.19 -35.18 -11.89
N PRO A 248 17.43 -35.60 -13.13
CA PRO A 248 18.68 -35.30 -13.83
C PRO A 248 18.86 -33.83 -14.26
N HIS A 249 17.78 -33.11 -14.55
CA HIS A 249 17.84 -31.72 -15.06
C HIS A 249 16.52 -30.95 -14.84
N SER A 250 16.50 -29.67 -15.23
CA SER A 250 15.38 -28.74 -15.04
C SER A 250 14.05 -29.20 -15.67
N HIS A 251 14.07 -29.68 -16.92
CA HIS A 251 12.87 -30.19 -17.58
C HIS A 251 12.28 -31.42 -16.86
N ALA A 252 13.14 -32.36 -16.40
CA ALA A 252 12.72 -33.50 -15.61
C ALA A 252 12.14 -33.07 -14.26
N ALA A 253 12.71 -32.02 -13.65
CA ALA A 253 12.16 -31.43 -12.43
C ALA A 253 10.76 -30.85 -12.66
N ALA A 254 10.55 -30.12 -13.75
CA ALA A 254 9.25 -29.56 -14.09
C ALA A 254 8.19 -30.65 -14.31
N ALA A 255 8.50 -31.67 -15.11
CA ALA A 255 7.62 -32.82 -15.33
C ALA A 255 7.28 -33.53 -14.02
N ARG A 256 8.30 -33.82 -13.20
CA ARG A 256 8.11 -34.49 -11.91
C ARG A 256 7.27 -33.68 -10.93
N ALA A 257 7.47 -32.37 -10.86
CA ALA A 257 6.66 -31.49 -10.03
C ALA A 257 5.18 -31.47 -10.45
N VAL A 258 4.91 -31.49 -11.76
CA VAL A 258 3.55 -31.63 -12.32
C VAL A 258 2.91 -32.96 -11.92
N GLU A 259 3.64 -34.06 -11.95
CA GLU A 259 3.15 -35.37 -11.47
C GLU A 259 2.80 -35.35 -9.97
N LEU A 260 3.68 -34.76 -9.14
CA LEU A 260 3.44 -34.64 -7.70
C LEU A 260 2.17 -33.82 -7.41
N ALA A 261 1.96 -32.72 -8.14
CA ALA A 261 0.76 -31.90 -7.99
C ALA A 261 -0.49 -32.62 -8.52
N GLY A 262 -0.39 -33.29 -9.68
CA GLY A 262 -1.48 -34.06 -10.27
C GLY A 262 -1.94 -35.23 -9.42
N SER A 263 -1.01 -35.85 -8.68
CA SER A 263 -1.30 -36.92 -7.70
C SER A 263 -1.67 -36.40 -6.30
N CYS A 264 -1.88 -35.09 -6.15
CA CYS A 264 -2.22 -34.43 -4.88
C CYS A 264 -1.19 -34.64 -3.76
N GLN A 265 0.07 -34.92 -4.10
CA GLN A 265 1.16 -34.99 -3.12
C GLN A 265 1.64 -33.61 -2.71
N VAL A 266 1.48 -32.60 -3.58
CA VAL A 266 1.73 -31.19 -3.27
C VAL A 266 0.53 -30.35 -3.65
N GLU A 267 0.41 -29.19 -3.02
CA GLU A 267 -0.73 -28.28 -3.13
C GLU A 267 -0.41 -27.01 -3.90
N ALA A 268 0.88 -26.76 -4.15
CA ALA A 268 1.36 -25.68 -4.99
C ALA A 268 2.69 -26.07 -5.65
N LEU A 269 3.00 -25.37 -6.74
CA LEU A 269 4.33 -25.39 -7.36
C LEU A 269 5.06 -24.08 -7.06
N MET A 270 6.37 -24.12 -6.91
CA MET A 270 7.20 -22.92 -6.80
C MET A 270 8.37 -23.00 -7.77
N LYS A 271 8.47 -22.01 -8.64
CA LYS A 271 9.55 -21.90 -9.61
C LYS A 271 10.87 -21.54 -8.91
N GLY A 272 11.91 -22.35 -9.11
CA GLY A 272 13.28 -22.06 -8.68
C GLY A 272 14.10 -21.35 -9.77
N SER A 273 15.30 -21.85 -10.01
CA SER A 273 16.30 -21.23 -10.89
C SER A 273 16.16 -21.60 -12.37
N LEU A 274 15.21 -22.47 -12.74
CA LEU A 274 14.88 -22.77 -14.13
C LEU A 274 14.21 -21.59 -14.86
N HIS A 275 14.10 -21.69 -16.16
CA HIS A 275 13.42 -20.70 -16.98
C HIS A 275 11.88 -20.85 -16.91
N THR A 276 11.12 -19.75 -17.00
CA THR A 276 9.65 -19.79 -16.84
C THR A 276 8.99 -20.68 -17.90
N ASP A 277 9.49 -20.61 -19.13
CA ASP A 277 9.07 -21.44 -20.26
C ASP A 277 9.28 -22.93 -19.98
N GLU A 278 10.38 -23.34 -19.34
CA GLU A 278 10.63 -24.74 -18.98
C GLU A 278 9.56 -25.28 -18.00
N LEU A 279 9.22 -24.49 -16.96
CA LEU A 279 8.18 -24.87 -16.01
C LEU A 279 6.80 -24.87 -16.67
N MET A 280 6.47 -23.77 -17.35
CA MET A 280 5.14 -23.59 -17.92
C MET A 280 4.86 -24.58 -19.05
N ALA A 281 5.87 -24.97 -19.85
CA ALA A 281 5.73 -25.99 -20.88
C ALA A 281 5.21 -27.32 -20.30
N ALA A 282 5.76 -27.77 -19.15
CA ALA A 282 5.28 -28.97 -18.47
C ALA A 282 3.86 -28.77 -17.89
N VAL A 283 3.59 -27.61 -17.30
CA VAL A 283 2.30 -27.29 -16.67
C VAL A 283 1.16 -27.24 -17.69
N VAL A 284 1.39 -26.66 -18.87
CA VAL A 284 0.35 -26.43 -19.90
C VAL A 284 0.28 -27.53 -20.96
N ALA A 285 1.14 -28.55 -20.89
CA ALA A 285 1.15 -29.70 -21.79
C ALA A 285 -0.25 -30.32 -21.91
N HIS A 286 -0.62 -30.81 -23.10
CA HIS A 286 -1.98 -31.28 -23.39
C HIS A 286 -2.49 -32.36 -22.41
N ASP A 287 -1.60 -33.26 -22.01
CA ASP A 287 -1.81 -34.36 -21.07
C ASP A 287 -1.54 -33.99 -19.60
N SER A 288 -1.17 -32.72 -19.32
CA SER A 288 -0.90 -32.27 -17.96
C SER A 288 -2.15 -32.38 -17.09
N PRO A 289 -2.06 -33.03 -15.91
CA PRO A 289 -3.18 -33.14 -14.98
C PRO A 289 -3.57 -31.79 -14.36
N LEU A 290 -2.74 -30.75 -14.50
CA LEU A 290 -2.97 -29.44 -13.90
C LEU A 290 -3.84 -28.52 -14.75
N ARG A 291 -4.11 -28.91 -16.00
CA ARG A 291 -4.99 -28.13 -16.88
C ARG A 291 -6.42 -28.13 -16.37
N THR A 292 -7.05 -26.98 -16.53
CA THR A 292 -8.48 -26.76 -16.32
C THR A 292 -9.12 -26.32 -17.65
N ALA A 293 -10.42 -26.01 -17.62
CA ALA A 293 -11.09 -25.39 -18.75
C ALA A 293 -10.67 -23.92 -18.99
N ARG A 294 -9.99 -23.28 -18.02
CA ARG A 294 -9.58 -21.89 -18.10
C ARG A 294 -8.15 -21.75 -18.61
N ARG A 295 -7.89 -20.67 -19.37
CA ARG A 295 -6.54 -20.19 -19.65
C ARG A 295 -5.83 -19.85 -18.34
N MET A 296 -4.61 -20.35 -18.15
CA MET A 296 -3.78 -19.95 -17.01
C MET A 296 -3.24 -18.54 -17.20
N SER A 297 -3.14 -17.78 -16.12
CA SER A 297 -2.66 -16.40 -16.17
C SER A 297 -1.90 -15.98 -14.93
N HIS A 298 -0.97 -15.04 -15.08
CA HIS A 298 -0.18 -14.51 -13.97
C HIS A 298 -0.82 -13.26 -13.36
N CYS A 299 -0.91 -13.22 -12.03
CA CYS A 299 -1.32 -12.05 -11.26
C CYS A 299 -0.15 -11.54 -10.42
N TYR A 300 0.14 -10.24 -10.52
CA TYR A 300 0.89 -9.52 -9.49
C TYR A 300 -0.08 -8.92 -8.48
N LEU A 301 0.05 -9.29 -7.21
CA LEU A 301 -0.52 -8.52 -6.11
C LEU A 301 0.47 -7.41 -5.74
N MET A 302 0.08 -6.17 -6.00
CA MET A 302 0.89 -4.98 -5.80
C MET A 302 0.42 -4.18 -4.59
N HIS A 303 1.38 -3.64 -3.84
CA HIS A 303 1.12 -2.67 -2.79
C HIS A 303 2.13 -1.52 -2.90
N THR A 304 1.65 -0.29 -3.04
CA THR A 304 2.49 0.91 -3.09
C THR A 304 1.91 1.98 -2.16
N PRO A 305 2.76 2.79 -1.51
CA PRO A 305 2.35 3.99 -0.76
C PRO A 305 1.42 4.93 -1.53
N ALA A 306 1.57 4.96 -2.85
CA ALA A 306 0.83 5.86 -3.73
C ALA A 306 -0.64 5.45 -3.95
N TYR A 307 -1.01 4.21 -3.60
CA TYR A 307 -2.37 3.68 -3.81
C TYR A 307 -2.94 3.16 -2.49
N PRO A 308 -4.20 3.49 -2.12
CA PRO A 308 -4.70 3.33 -0.75
C PRO A 308 -4.92 1.87 -0.31
N ARG A 309 -4.81 0.90 -1.22
CA ARG A 309 -5.02 -0.52 -0.96
C ARG A 309 -4.18 -1.38 -1.90
N PRO A 310 -3.93 -2.66 -1.57
CA PRO A 310 -3.36 -3.60 -2.52
C PRO A 310 -4.27 -3.77 -3.75
N PHE A 311 -3.68 -4.01 -4.92
CA PHE A 311 -4.40 -4.21 -6.18
C PHE A 311 -3.70 -5.25 -7.04
N ILE A 312 -4.41 -5.83 -8.00
CA ILE A 312 -3.90 -6.87 -8.89
C ILE A 312 -3.58 -6.31 -10.26
N ILE A 313 -2.47 -6.74 -10.87
CA ILE A 313 -2.15 -6.51 -12.28
C ILE A 313 -2.08 -7.87 -12.99
N THR A 314 -2.80 -8.03 -14.10
CA THR A 314 -2.83 -9.27 -14.89
C THR A 314 -2.99 -9.01 -16.40
N ASP A 315 -2.44 -9.77 -17.33
CA ASP A 315 -1.36 -10.75 -17.19
C ASP A 315 -0.03 -10.09 -17.55
N ALA A 316 0.99 -10.25 -16.69
CA ALA A 316 2.28 -9.59 -16.83
C ALA A 316 3.47 -10.56 -16.97
N ALA A 317 3.22 -11.87 -17.15
CA ALA A 317 4.30 -12.86 -17.22
C ALA A 317 4.10 -14.04 -18.18
N ILE A 318 2.87 -14.37 -18.59
CA ILE A 318 2.60 -15.61 -19.35
C ILE A 318 2.00 -15.36 -20.72
N ASN A 319 0.87 -14.64 -20.78
CA ASN A 319 0.12 -14.49 -22.03
C ASN A 319 0.62 -13.30 -22.84
N ILE A 320 1.36 -13.57 -23.93
CA ILE A 320 2.02 -12.56 -24.79
C ILE A 320 0.98 -11.59 -25.39
N ALA A 321 0.08 -12.09 -26.24
CA ALA A 321 -0.98 -11.33 -26.86
C ALA A 321 -2.29 -12.12 -26.74
N PRO A 322 -2.98 -12.05 -25.59
CA PRO A 322 -4.18 -12.84 -25.37
C PRO A 322 -5.33 -12.36 -26.26
N ASP A 323 -6.05 -13.30 -26.86
CA ASP A 323 -7.31 -13.03 -27.53
C ASP A 323 -8.45 -12.75 -26.52
N LEU A 324 -9.65 -12.46 -27.03
CA LEU A 324 -10.79 -12.09 -26.18
C LEU A 324 -11.18 -13.21 -25.19
N ASP A 325 -11.18 -14.47 -25.62
CA ASP A 325 -11.53 -15.60 -24.76
C ASP A 325 -10.47 -15.82 -23.68
N ALA A 326 -9.19 -15.73 -24.04
CA ALA A 326 -8.09 -15.77 -23.08
C ALA A 326 -8.17 -14.60 -22.09
N LYS A 327 -8.51 -13.38 -22.54
CA LYS A 327 -8.71 -12.22 -21.67
C LYS A 327 -9.88 -12.43 -20.71
N ALA A 328 -10.97 -13.08 -21.14
CA ALA A 328 -12.08 -13.39 -20.26
C ALA A 328 -11.65 -14.35 -19.12
N ASP A 329 -10.83 -15.35 -19.42
CA ASP A 329 -10.26 -16.23 -18.40
C ASP A 329 -9.24 -15.54 -17.49
N ILE A 330 -8.40 -14.65 -18.05
CA ILE A 330 -7.50 -13.79 -17.28
C ILE A 330 -8.29 -12.97 -16.25
N VAL A 331 -9.42 -12.38 -16.66
CA VAL A 331 -10.31 -11.65 -15.75
C VAL A 331 -10.84 -12.59 -14.66
N ARG A 332 -11.40 -13.75 -15.02
CA ARG A 332 -11.97 -14.71 -14.05
C ARG A 332 -10.94 -15.14 -13.01
N ASN A 333 -9.72 -15.42 -13.44
CA ASN A 333 -8.62 -15.80 -12.56
C ASN A 333 -8.22 -14.69 -11.59
N ALA A 334 -8.15 -13.43 -12.04
CA ALA A 334 -7.85 -12.31 -11.17
C ALA A 334 -9.01 -11.97 -10.21
N VAL A 335 -10.26 -12.14 -10.65
CA VAL A 335 -11.44 -12.03 -9.77
C VAL A 335 -11.39 -13.11 -8.69
N GLU A 336 -11.03 -14.34 -9.03
CA GLU A 336 -10.85 -15.42 -8.06
C GLU A 336 -9.75 -15.09 -7.04
N LEU A 337 -8.60 -14.58 -7.47
CA LEU A 337 -7.54 -14.14 -6.57
C LEU A 337 -8.00 -13.00 -5.66
N ALA A 338 -8.70 -12.00 -6.20
CA ALA A 338 -9.25 -10.89 -5.43
C ALA A 338 -10.20 -11.38 -4.32
N ASN A 339 -11.05 -12.36 -4.63
CA ASN A 339 -11.92 -13.02 -3.65
C ASN A 339 -11.13 -13.74 -2.56
N VAL A 340 -10.06 -14.46 -2.92
CA VAL A 340 -9.18 -15.17 -1.98
C VAL A 340 -8.55 -14.20 -0.97
N ILE A 341 -8.18 -13.00 -1.41
CA ILE A 341 -7.58 -11.98 -0.54
C ILE A 341 -8.63 -11.06 0.15
N GLY A 342 -9.92 -11.42 0.07
CA GLY A 342 -11.00 -10.78 0.83
C GLY A 342 -11.78 -9.68 0.11
N VAL A 343 -11.57 -9.49 -1.20
CA VAL A 343 -12.35 -8.54 -2.02
C VAL A 343 -13.47 -9.31 -2.74
N GLU A 344 -14.67 -9.32 -2.14
CA GLU A 344 -15.82 -10.12 -2.61
C GLU A 344 -16.33 -9.70 -4.00
N ARG A 345 -16.31 -8.40 -4.30
CA ARG A 345 -16.74 -7.84 -5.58
C ARG A 345 -15.71 -6.85 -6.11
N PRO A 346 -14.59 -7.33 -6.68
CA PRO A 346 -13.54 -6.46 -7.18
C PRO A 346 -14.03 -5.58 -8.33
N ARG A 347 -13.52 -4.36 -8.36
CA ARG A 347 -13.63 -3.42 -9.47
C ARG A 347 -12.49 -3.69 -10.45
N VAL A 348 -12.84 -4.16 -11.64
CA VAL A 348 -11.89 -4.61 -12.66
C VAL A 348 -11.83 -3.57 -13.77
N ALA A 349 -10.71 -2.86 -13.88
CA ALA A 349 -10.46 -1.93 -14.97
C ALA A 349 -9.79 -2.68 -16.13
N ILE A 350 -10.43 -2.66 -17.30
CA ILE A 350 -9.81 -3.17 -18.53
C ILE A 350 -9.03 -2.04 -19.19
N LEU A 351 -7.71 -2.16 -19.18
CA LEU A 351 -6.81 -1.08 -19.57
C LEU A 351 -6.67 -0.97 -21.09
N ALA A 352 -6.64 0.27 -21.56
CA ALA A 352 -6.23 0.65 -22.91
C ALA A 352 -5.52 2.01 -22.85
N ALA A 353 -4.99 2.49 -23.97
CA ALA A 353 -4.34 3.81 -24.01
C ALA A 353 -5.33 4.99 -23.99
N VAL A 354 -6.63 4.74 -24.23
CA VAL A 354 -7.70 5.75 -24.29
C VAL A 354 -8.98 5.20 -23.65
N GLU A 355 -9.86 6.10 -23.22
CA GLU A 355 -11.14 5.77 -22.57
C GLU A 355 -12.34 5.61 -23.52
N THR A 356 -12.14 5.82 -24.83
CA THR A 356 -13.20 5.67 -25.83
C THR A 356 -12.95 4.47 -26.74
N VAL A 357 -14.03 3.81 -27.16
CA VAL A 357 -13.94 2.67 -28.08
C VAL A 357 -13.43 3.16 -29.44
N ASN A 358 -12.30 2.60 -29.87
CA ASN A 358 -11.65 2.95 -31.12
C ASN A 358 -11.35 1.68 -31.92
N VAL A 359 -12.01 1.52 -33.06
CA VAL A 359 -11.87 0.34 -33.93
C VAL A 359 -10.45 0.08 -34.44
N ARG A 360 -9.56 1.09 -34.39
CA ARG A 360 -8.14 0.97 -34.75
C ARG A 360 -7.27 0.50 -33.58
N MET A 361 -7.85 0.28 -32.40
CA MET A 361 -7.14 -0.13 -31.19
C MET A 361 -7.86 -1.34 -30.58
N GLN A 362 -7.34 -2.54 -30.86
CA GLN A 362 -7.94 -3.81 -30.44
C GLN A 362 -8.24 -3.87 -28.93
N ALA A 363 -7.34 -3.33 -28.09
CA ALA A 363 -7.52 -3.26 -26.65
C ALA A 363 -8.85 -2.59 -26.23
N THR A 364 -9.30 -1.57 -26.97
CA THR A 364 -10.56 -0.88 -26.67
C THR A 364 -11.80 -1.68 -27.08
N LEU A 365 -11.68 -2.50 -28.14
CA LEU A 365 -12.73 -3.42 -28.57
C LEU A 365 -12.87 -4.57 -27.58
N ASP A 366 -11.73 -5.14 -27.16
CA ASP A 366 -11.69 -6.21 -26.17
C ASP A 366 -12.28 -5.72 -24.84
N ALA A 367 -11.92 -4.51 -24.40
CA ALA A 367 -12.47 -3.91 -23.19
C ALA A 367 -13.99 -3.79 -23.23
N ALA A 368 -14.54 -3.25 -24.32
CA ALA A 368 -15.98 -3.14 -24.51
C ALA A 368 -16.67 -4.52 -24.52
N ALA A 369 -16.08 -5.50 -25.19
CA ALA A 369 -16.61 -6.86 -25.25
C ALA A 369 -16.59 -7.53 -23.86
N LEU A 370 -15.48 -7.46 -23.11
CA LEU A 370 -15.37 -8.02 -21.76
C LEU A 370 -16.37 -7.40 -20.78
N CYS A 371 -16.56 -6.07 -20.84
CA CYS A 371 -17.59 -5.41 -20.04
C CYS A 371 -18.98 -5.94 -20.40
N LYS A 372 -19.26 -6.15 -21.70
CA LYS A 372 -20.54 -6.72 -22.11
C LYS A 372 -20.72 -8.18 -21.70
N MET A 373 -19.65 -8.96 -21.70
CA MET A 373 -19.64 -10.32 -21.18
C MET A 373 -19.97 -10.34 -19.69
N ALA A 374 -19.47 -9.37 -18.92
CA ALA A 374 -19.81 -9.20 -17.50
C ALA A 374 -21.28 -8.82 -17.28
N ASP A 375 -21.81 -7.84 -18.02
CA ASP A 375 -23.23 -7.47 -17.98
C ASP A 375 -24.16 -8.67 -18.24
N ARG A 376 -23.74 -9.57 -19.13
CA ARG A 376 -24.48 -10.77 -19.53
C ARG A 376 -24.23 -11.96 -18.61
N GLY A 377 -23.41 -11.81 -17.56
CA GLY A 377 -23.11 -12.86 -16.59
C GLY A 377 -22.14 -13.94 -17.09
N GLN A 378 -21.51 -13.76 -18.25
CA GLN A 378 -20.47 -14.67 -18.75
C GLN A 378 -19.16 -14.53 -17.94
N ILE A 379 -18.94 -13.35 -17.38
CA ILE A 379 -17.94 -13.07 -16.34
C ILE A 379 -18.74 -12.63 -15.11
N ALA A 380 -18.57 -13.32 -13.99
CA ALA A 380 -19.37 -13.10 -12.78
C ALA A 380 -18.47 -12.75 -11.59
N GLY A 381 -19.08 -12.21 -10.53
CA GLY A 381 -18.40 -11.92 -9.26
C GLY A 381 -17.57 -10.64 -9.23
N ALA A 382 -17.70 -9.76 -10.23
CA ALA A 382 -16.94 -8.51 -10.31
C ALA A 382 -17.72 -7.42 -11.04
N THR A 383 -17.31 -6.16 -10.84
CA THR A 383 -17.78 -5.01 -11.63
C THR A 383 -16.68 -4.64 -12.62
N LEU A 384 -16.96 -4.75 -13.91
CA LEU A 384 -15.99 -4.44 -14.97
C LEU A 384 -16.31 -3.10 -15.60
N ASP A 385 -15.27 -2.33 -15.92
CA ASP A 385 -15.41 -1.19 -16.82
C ASP A 385 -14.14 -0.99 -17.64
N GLY A 386 -14.31 -0.41 -18.82
CA GLY A 386 -13.27 -0.26 -19.82
C GLY A 386 -13.83 0.13 -21.19
N PRO A 387 -12.98 0.65 -22.10
CA PRO A 387 -11.55 0.86 -21.91
C PRO A 387 -11.24 2.00 -20.95
N LEU A 388 -10.20 1.84 -20.13
CA LEU A 388 -9.70 2.89 -19.24
C LEU A 388 -8.20 3.08 -19.43
N ALA A 389 -7.76 4.33 -19.60
CA ALA A 389 -6.35 4.66 -19.41
C ALA A 389 -5.93 4.44 -17.96
N PHE A 390 -4.63 4.18 -17.74
CA PHE A 390 -4.10 3.84 -16.42
C PHE A 390 -4.42 4.91 -15.36
N ASP A 391 -4.26 6.19 -15.71
CA ASP A 391 -4.59 7.32 -14.84
C ASP A 391 -6.08 7.33 -14.44
N ASN A 392 -6.97 7.01 -15.37
CA ASN A 392 -8.40 6.93 -15.12
C ASN A 392 -8.77 5.74 -14.22
N ALA A 393 -8.04 4.63 -14.30
CA ALA A 393 -8.28 3.45 -13.47
C ALA A 393 -7.87 3.67 -12.00
N ILE A 394 -6.80 4.46 -11.76
CA ILE A 394 -6.18 4.62 -10.43
C ILE A 394 -6.41 5.98 -9.77
N SER A 395 -6.83 7.02 -10.51
CA SER A 395 -7.06 8.36 -9.95
C SER A 395 -8.51 8.83 -10.16
N ALA A 396 -9.26 8.94 -9.05
CA ALA A 396 -10.60 9.52 -9.06
C ALA A 396 -10.59 11.00 -9.52
N ALA A 397 -9.50 11.72 -9.31
CA ALA A 397 -9.34 13.08 -9.82
C ALA A 397 -9.20 13.09 -11.36
N ALA A 398 -8.36 12.22 -11.92
CA ALA A 398 -8.21 12.10 -13.38
C ALA A 398 -9.52 11.68 -14.06
N ALA A 399 -10.22 10.69 -13.49
CA ALA A 399 -11.53 10.24 -13.97
C ALA A 399 -12.55 11.38 -14.00
N ARG A 400 -12.62 12.21 -12.94
CA ARG A 400 -13.50 13.39 -12.88
C ARG A 400 -13.16 14.45 -13.92
N ILE A 401 -11.88 14.77 -14.11
CA ILE A 401 -11.42 15.75 -15.11
C ILE A 401 -11.84 15.32 -16.53
N LYS A 402 -11.76 14.02 -16.83
CA LYS A 402 -12.16 13.46 -18.12
C LYS A 402 -13.67 13.15 -18.22
N GLY A 403 -14.47 13.47 -17.19
CA GLY A 403 -15.92 13.27 -17.20
C GLY A 403 -16.36 11.79 -17.23
N ILE A 404 -15.54 10.88 -16.70
CA ILE A 404 -15.81 9.44 -16.74
C ILE A 404 -16.76 9.06 -15.60
N ALA A 405 -17.99 8.67 -15.95
CA ALA A 405 -18.98 8.14 -15.01
C ALA A 405 -18.84 6.61 -14.93
N SER A 406 -18.15 6.11 -13.91
CA SER A 406 -17.82 4.70 -13.77
C SER A 406 -17.76 4.28 -12.30
N PRO A 407 -18.29 3.10 -11.93
CA PRO A 407 -18.11 2.54 -10.59
C PRO A 407 -16.70 1.95 -10.36
N VAL A 408 -15.86 1.89 -11.41
CA VAL A 408 -14.50 1.32 -11.40
C VAL A 408 -13.44 2.42 -11.48
N ALA A 409 -13.66 3.48 -12.26
CA ALA A 409 -12.66 4.52 -12.48
C ALA A 409 -12.19 5.17 -11.16
N GLY A 410 -10.88 5.31 -11.02
CA GLY A 410 -10.20 5.80 -9.82
C GLY A 410 -10.14 4.82 -8.65
N LEU A 411 -10.82 3.68 -8.76
CA LEU A 411 -11.07 2.74 -7.67
C LEU A 411 -10.79 1.29 -8.07
N ALA A 412 -9.99 1.03 -9.10
CA ALA A 412 -9.72 -0.32 -9.57
C ALA A 412 -9.02 -1.19 -8.51
N ASP A 413 -9.54 -2.38 -8.26
CA ASP A 413 -8.90 -3.42 -7.45
C ASP A 413 -8.09 -4.38 -8.32
N VAL A 414 -8.46 -4.50 -9.61
CA VAL A 414 -7.78 -5.30 -10.62
C VAL A 414 -7.56 -4.46 -11.87
N LEU A 415 -6.34 -4.48 -12.40
CA LEU A 415 -5.92 -3.89 -13.65
C LEU A 415 -5.64 -5.00 -14.66
N VAL A 416 -6.48 -5.11 -15.69
CA VAL A 416 -6.30 -6.06 -16.78
C VAL A 416 -5.59 -5.35 -17.93
N VAL A 417 -4.33 -5.70 -18.18
CA VAL A 417 -3.51 -5.11 -19.23
C VAL A 417 -3.82 -5.70 -20.61
N PRO A 418 -3.56 -4.97 -21.71
CA PRO A 418 -3.90 -5.44 -23.05
C PRO A 418 -3.03 -6.59 -23.55
N ASP A 419 -1.75 -6.63 -23.14
CA ASP A 419 -0.71 -7.56 -23.57
C ASP A 419 0.42 -7.67 -22.52
N LEU A 420 1.33 -8.61 -22.74
CA LEU A 420 2.43 -8.91 -21.84
C LEU A 420 3.40 -7.74 -21.70
N GLU A 421 3.75 -7.08 -22.79
CA GLU A 421 4.66 -5.93 -22.78
C GLU A 421 4.13 -4.84 -21.85
N SER A 422 2.86 -4.48 -21.99
CA SER A 422 2.19 -3.49 -21.13
C SER A 422 2.18 -3.92 -19.66
N GLY A 423 1.83 -5.19 -19.39
CA GLY A 423 1.83 -5.75 -18.04
C GLY A 423 3.19 -5.76 -17.37
N ASN A 424 4.20 -6.25 -18.09
CA ASN A 424 5.55 -6.38 -17.59
C ASN A 424 6.17 -5.01 -17.31
N MET A 425 6.06 -4.07 -18.25
CA MET A 425 6.55 -2.71 -18.08
C MET A 425 5.85 -1.99 -16.93
N LEU A 426 4.52 -2.14 -16.78
CA LEU A 426 3.77 -1.51 -15.70
C LEU A 426 4.21 -2.05 -14.33
N ALA A 427 4.27 -3.38 -14.19
CA ALA A 427 4.67 -4.02 -12.96
C ALA A 427 6.09 -3.62 -12.53
N LYS A 428 7.04 -3.64 -13.47
CA LYS A 428 8.44 -3.30 -13.19
C LYS A 428 8.64 -1.80 -12.92
N GLN A 429 7.89 -0.92 -13.58
CA GLN A 429 7.92 0.51 -13.22
C GLN A 429 7.45 0.74 -11.78
N LEU A 430 6.36 0.10 -11.36
CA LEU A 430 5.85 0.23 -9.99
C LEU A 430 6.83 -0.31 -8.95
N GLU A 431 7.48 -1.44 -9.24
CA GLU A 431 8.47 -2.04 -8.34
C GLU A 431 9.73 -1.17 -8.21
N TYR A 432 10.37 -0.80 -9.32
CA TYR A 432 11.67 -0.13 -9.32
C TYR A 432 11.59 1.39 -9.14
N LEU A 433 10.55 2.04 -9.67
CA LEU A 433 10.38 3.50 -9.61
C LEU A 433 9.28 3.93 -8.63
N GLY A 434 8.26 3.08 -8.41
CA GLY A 434 7.13 3.35 -7.54
C GLY A 434 7.25 2.81 -6.11
N GLY A 435 8.36 2.13 -5.79
CA GLY A 435 8.62 1.54 -4.47
C GLY A 435 7.57 0.50 -4.07
N ALA A 436 6.93 -0.16 -5.04
CA ALA A 436 5.87 -1.12 -4.77
C ALA A 436 6.46 -2.45 -4.25
N SER A 437 5.84 -2.99 -3.21
CA SER A 437 5.98 -4.40 -2.85
C SER A 437 5.09 -5.26 -3.76
N SER A 438 5.57 -6.45 -4.11
CA SER A 438 4.91 -7.33 -5.07
C SER A 438 4.84 -8.78 -4.58
N ALA A 439 3.86 -9.52 -5.09
CA ALA A 439 3.80 -10.97 -5.01
C ALA A 439 3.28 -11.52 -6.34
N GLY A 440 3.92 -12.55 -6.89
CA GLY A 440 3.62 -13.13 -8.20
C GLY A 440 3.07 -14.56 -8.10
N ILE A 441 1.93 -14.80 -8.72
CA ILE A 441 1.24 -16.10 -8.68
C ILE A 441 0.53 -16.39 -10.01
N VAL A 442 0.57 -17.65 -10.45
CA VAL A 442 -0.22 -18.14 -11.58
C VAL A 442 -1.51 -18.77 -11.07
N MET A 443 -2.61 -18.36 -11.70
CA MET A 443 -3.97 -18.81 -11.45
C MET A 443 -4.51 -19.59 -12.67
N GLY A 444 -5.63 -20.28 -12.50
CA GLY A 444 -6.29 -21.07 -13.55
C GLY A 444 -5.79 -22.52 -13.70
N ALA A 445 -4.76 -22.92 -12.96
CA ALA A 445 -4.34 -24.31 -12.82
C ALA A 445 -5.05 -24.99 -11.63
N ARG A 446 -5.02 -26.33 -11.56
CA ARG A 446 -5.57 -27.09 -10.43
C ARG A 446 -4.89 -26.81 -9.08
N VAL A 447 -3.66 -26.29 -9.11
CA VAL A 447 -2.90 -25.82 -7.94
C VAL A 447 -2.31 -24.44 -8.24
N PRO A 448 -2.18 -23.53 -7.26
CA PRO A 448 -1.45 -22.28 -7.46
C PRO A 448 0.02 -22.53 -7.79
N ILE A 449 0.61 -21.65 -8.60
CA ILE A 449 2.03 -21.72 -8.96
C ILE A 449 2.70 -20.40 -8.59
N VAL A 450 3.62 -20.44 -7.63
CA VAL A 450 4.48 -19.31 -7.27
C VAL A 450 5.47 -19.11 -8.40
N LEU A 451 5.33 -17.99 -9.12
CA LEU A 451 6.13 -17.66 -10.29
C LEU A 451 6.77 -16.29 -10.11
N THR A 452 7.96 -16.28 -9.51
CA THR A 452 8.76 -15.06 -9.32
C THR A 452 9.87 -14.94 -10.35
N SER A 453 10.27 -13.70 -10.64
CA SER A 453 11.46 -13.40 -11.41
C SER A 453 12.73 -13.70 -10.62
N ARG A 454 13.84 -13.92 -11.33
CA ARG A 454 15.16 -14.08 -10.71
C ARG A 454 15.65 -12.78 -10.05
N ALA A 455 15.19 -11.64 -10.56
CA ALA A 455 15.54 -10.31 -10.07
C ALA A 455 14.67 -9.86 -8.89
N ASP A 456 13.61 -10.60 -8.54
CA ASP A 456 12.71 -10.21 -7.45
C ASP A 456 13.41 -10.35 -6.10
N SER A 457 12.97 -9.55 -5.14
CA SER A 457 13.52 -9.54 -3.78
C SER A 457 13.16 -10.81 -2.99
N ARG A 458 13.81 -10.97 -1.83
CA ARG A 458 13.50 -12.04 -0.88
C ARG A 458 12.07 -11.90 -0.35
N GLU A 459 11.67 -10.67 -0.08
CA GLU A 459 10.35 -10.28 0.43
C GLU A 459 9.26 -10.65 -0.58
N THR A 460 9.47 -10.37 -1.88
CA THR A 460 8.54 -10.75 -2.95
C THR A 460 8.33 -12.25 -3.03
N ARG A 461 9.40 -13.06 -2.90
CA ARG A 461 9.29 -14.53 -2.89
C ARG A 461 8.47 -15.05 -1.70
N VAL A 462 8.75 -14.54 -0.50
CA VAL A 462 8.01 -14.92 0.72
C VAL A 462 6.54 -14.49 0.62
N ALA A 463 6.27 -13.27 0.15
CA ALA A 463 4.91 -12.78 -0.07
C ALA A 463 4.14 -13.63 -1.09
N SER A 464 4.81 -14.07 -2.16
CA SER A 464 4.23 -14.95 -3.18
C SER A 464 3.85 -16.32 -2.60
N CYS A 465 4.69 -16.90 -1.74
CA CYS A 465 4.34 -18.12 -0.99
C CYS A 465 3.14 -17.90 -0.06
N ALA A 466 3.02 -16.73 0.59
CA ALA A 466 1.88 -16.41 1.44
C ALA A 466 0.57 -16.32 0.63
N VAL A 467 0.60 -15.70 -0.55
CA VAL A 467 -0.55 -15.69 -1.48
C VAL A 467 -0.89 -17.12 -1.94
N ALA A 468 0.11 -17.94 -2.28
CA ALA A 468 -0.14 -19.32 -2.69
C ALA A 468 -0.77 -20.17 -1.57
N ALA A 469 -0.36 -19.96 -0.32
CA ALA A 469 -1.02 -20.60 0.83
C ALA A 469 -2.50 -20.23 0.92
N LEU A 470 -2.86 -18.95 0.77
CA LEU A 470 -4.27 -18.52 0.75
C LEU A 470 -5.07 -19.23 -0.34
N VAL A 471 -4.54 -19.28 -1.56
CA VAL A 471 -5.20 -19.92 -2.70
C VAL A 471 -5.34 -21.42 -2.48
N ALA A 472 -4.29 -22.11 -2.04
CA ALA A 472 -4.33 -23.55 -1.78
C ALA A 472 -5.37 -23.90 -0.68
N HIS A 473 -5.42 -23.12 0.41
CA HIS A 473 -6.44 -23.30 1.45
C HIS A 473 -7.86 -23.04 0.93
N ARG A 474 -8.04 -22.10 0.00
CA ARG A 474 -9.32 -21.90 -0.69
C ARG A 474 -9.68 -23.09 -1.57
N TYR A 475 -8.71 -23.68 -2.27
CA TYR A 475 -8.89 -24.83 -3.15
C TYR A 475 -9.25 -26.11 -2.40
N ARG A 476 -8.81 -26.27 -1.15
CA ARG A 476 -9.28 -27.35 -0.25
C ARG A 476 -10.79 -27.30 -0.04
N LYS A 477 -11.38 -26.10 0.01
CA LYS A 477 -12.83 -25.89 0.26
C LYS A 477 -13.64 -25.93 -1.02
N ALA A 478 -13.13 -25.36 -2.11
CA ALA A 478 -13.73 -25.53 -3.43
C ALA A 478 -12.64 -25.52 -4.49
N LYS A 479 -12.53 -26.63 -5.23
CA LYS A 479 -11.55 -26.80 -6.31
C LYS A 479 -11.87 -25.85 -7.48
N PRO A 480 -10.84 -25.38 -8.20
CA PRO A 480 -11.00 -24.51 -9.36
C PRO A 480 -11.73 -25.18 -10.54
#